data_AF-A0AAY4DWV0-F1
#
_entry.id   AF-A0AAY4DWV0-F1
#
_cell.length_a   1.000
_cell.length_b   1.000
_cell.length_c   1.000
_cell.angle_alpha   90.00
_cell.angle_beta   90.00
_cell.angle_gamma   90.00
#
_symmetry.space_group_name_H-M   'P 1'
#
loop_
_entity.id
_entity.type
_entity.pdbx_description
1 polymer ?
#
loop_
_entity_poly.entity_id
_entity_poly.type
_entity_poly.pdbx_seq_one_letter_code
_entity_poly.pdbx_strand_id
1 'polypeptide(L)'
;MLRRKPTRLELKLDDTEEFESVKKELESRKKQRDEVDVVGVVASGEMSGAAGGADGKTREQLIHERIGYKPHPKPSTLPLLFGNLQF
;
A
#
# COMPACT_ATOMS: atom_id res chain seq x y z
N MET A 1 35.12 38.99 9.59
CA MET A 1 34.22 39.19 8.43
C MET A 1 32.78 39.04 8.89
N LEU A 2 31.90 39.99 8.59
CA LEU A 2 30.49 39.90 8.98
C LEU A 2 29.72 39.02 7.97
N ARG A 3 28.98 38.02 8.45
CA ARG A 3 28.17 37.13 7.61
C ARG A 3 26.73 37.64 7.53
N ARG A 4 26.15 37.61 6.33
CA ARG A 4 24.72 37.89 6.10
C ARG A 4 23.84 36.73 6.55
N LYS A 5 22.55 37.01 6.73
CA LYS A 5 21.56 35.98 7.05
C LYS A 5 21.29 35.07 5.82
N PRO A 6 20.95 33.79 6.03
CA PRO A 6 20.53 32.90 4.97
C PRO A 6 19.28 33.41 4.24
N THR A 7 19.15 33.04 2.97
CA THR A 7 17.98 33.39 2.17
C THR A 7 16.79 32.52 2.58
N ARG A 8 15.63 33.15 2.79
CA ARG A 8 14.35 32.46 3.00
C ARG A 8 13.60 32.40 1.67
N LEU A 9 13.08 31.23 1.31
CA LEU A 9 12.24 31.05 0.13
C LEU A 9 10.78 31.38 0.49
N GLU A 10 10.09 32.05 -0.42
CA GLU A 10 8.69 32.47 -0.27
C GLU A 10 7.88 31.97 -1.45
N LEU A 11 6.65 31.54 -1.20
CA LEU A 11 5.75 31.04 -2.24
C LEU A 11 5.28 32.17 -3.17
N LYS A 12 5.21 31.86 -4.47
CA LYS A 12 4.84 32.76 -5.56
C LYS A 12 3.59 32.26 -6.28
N LEU A 13 3.05 33.11 -7.16
CA LEU A 13 1.93 32.72 -8.00
C LEU A 13 2.34 31.63 -9.00
N ASP A 14 3.60 31.65 -9.46
CA ASP A 14 4.17 30.65 -10.36
C ASP A 14 4.10 29.22 -9.79
N ASP A 15 4.17 29.06 -8.45
CA ASP A 15 4.05 27.76 -7.78
C ASP A 15 2.66 27.10 -7.98
N THR A 16 1.64 27.89 -8.34
CA THR A 16 0.31 27.36 -8.67
C THR A 16 0.29 26.62 -10.01
N GLU A 17 1.15 27.00 -10.96
CA GLU A 17 1.25 26.34 -12.26
C GLU A 17 1.86 24.94 -12.10
N GLU A 18 2.82 24.79 -11.19
CA GLU A 18 3.37 23.49 -10.80
C GLU A 18 2.27 22.57 -10.25
N PHE A 19 1.41 23.09 -9.37
CA PHE A 19 0.28 22.34 -8.82
C PHE A 19 -0.71 21.88 -9.91
N GLU A 20 -1.09 22.77 -10.83
CA GLU A 20 -2.00 22.42 -11.93
C GLU A 20 -1.39 21.35 -12.86
N SER A 21 -0.08 21.38 -13.08
CA SER A 21 0.62 20.36 -13.88
C SER A 21 0.54 18.96 -13.23
N VAL A 22 0.78 18.88 -11.91
CA VAL A 22 0.74 17.63 -11.14
C VAL A 22 -0.70 17.11 -11.05
N LYS A 23 -1.67 18.00 -10.80
CA LYS A 23 -3.09 17.66 -10.79
C LYS A 23 -3.53 17.08 -12.14
N LYS A 24 -3.13 17.72 -13.25
CA LYS A 24 -3.43 17.25 -14.60
C LYS A 24 -2.80 15.90 -14.90
N GLU A 25 -1.58 15.64 -14.43
CA GLU A 25 -0.93 14.33 -14.57
C GLU A 25 -1.68 13.23 -13.77
N LEU A 26 -2.12 13.54 -12.55
CA LEU A 26 -2.90 12.59 -11.74
C LEU A 26 -4.27 12.31 -12.36
N GLU A 27 -4.94 13.34 -12.90
CA GLU A 27 -6.22 13.17 -13.60
C GLU A 27 -6.07 12.40 -14.91
N SER A 28 -4.99 12.62 -15.68
CA SER A 28 -4.75 11.85 -16.91
C SER A 28 -4.41 10.39 -16.61
N ARG A 29 -3.65 10.12 -15.55
CA ARG A 29 -3.38 8.76 -15.07
C ARG A 29 -4.64 8.07 -14.54
N LYS A 30 -5.56 8.80 -13.92
CA LYS A 30 -6.89 8.27 -13.53
C LYS A 30 -7.75 7.96 -14.74
N LYS A 31 -7.81 8.83 -15.75
CA LYS A 31 -8.57 8.58 -16.99
C LYS A 31 -8.05 7.39 -17.80
N GLN A 32 -6.74 7.20 -17.85
CA GLN A 32 -6.14 6.00 -18.46
C GLN A 32 -6.47 4.72 -17.69
N ARG A 33 -6.80 4.83 -16.39
CA ARG A 33 -7.31 3.71 -15.60
C ARG A 33 -8.80 3.48 -15.85
N ASP A 34 -9.60 4.53 -16.02
CA ASP A 34 -11.05 4.45 -16.25
C ASP A 34 -11.44 3.83 -17.61
N GLU A 35 -10.63 3.99 -18.67
CA GLU A 35 -10.86 3.27 -19.95
C GLU A 35 -10.64 1.74 -19.84
N VAL A 36 -9.98 1.28 -18.77
CA VAL A 36 -9.79 -0.15 -18.46
C VAL A 36 -10.75 -0.63 -17.35
N ASP A 37 -11.42 0.29 -16.63
CA ASP A 37 -12.19 -0.02 -15.42
C ASP A 37 -13.71 -0.26 -15.63
N VAL A 38 -14.20 -0.28 -16.88
CA VAL A 38 -15.59 -0.74 -17.15
C VAL A 38 -15.75 -2.27 -16.93
N VAL A 39 -14.66 -3.01 -16.72
CA VAL A 39 -14.70 -4.43 -16.29
C VAL A 39 -14.29 -4.62 -14.81
N GLY A 40 -13.81 -3.57 -14.11
CA GLY A 40 -13.07 -3.71 -12.85
C GLY A 40 -13.75 -3.21 -11.57
N VAL A 41 -15.08 -3.00 -11.57
CA VAL A 41 -15.90 -2.48 -10.43
C VAL A 41 -15.82 -3.31 -9.12
N VAL A 42 -14.94 -4.31 -9.01
CA VAL A 42 -14.77 -5.13 -7.81
C VAL A 42 -13.38 -5.02 -7.20
N ALA A 43 -12.90 -3.81 -6.87
CA ALA A 43 -11.86 -3.67 -5.86
C ALA A 43 -11.77 -2.24 -5.31
N SER A 44 -12.61 -1.95 -4.32
CA SER A 44 -12.37 -0.86 -3.39
C SER A 44 -11.00 -0.99 -2.72
N GLY A 45 -10.30 0.13 -2.60
CA GLY A 45 -9.34 0.34 -1.53
C GLY A 45 -7.88 0.04 -1.85
N GLU A 46 -7.05 1.03 -1.55
CA GLU A 46 -5.61 0.95 -1.32
C GLU A 46 -4.71 1.13 -2.54
N MET A 47 -4.32 2.40 -2.71
CA MET A 47 -2.97 2.84 -3.04
C MET A 47 -1.93 1.70 -3.01
N SER A 48 -1.54 1.22 -4.19
CA SER A 48 -0.35 0.41 -4.34
C SER A 48 0.43 0.92 -5.54
N GLY A 49 1.33 1.86 -5.26
CA GLY A 49 2.47 2.11 -6.12
C GLY A 49 3.36 0.88 -6.16
N ALA A 50 4.11 0.81 -7.26
CA ALA A 50 5.21 -0.12 -7.54
C ALA A 50 4.82 -1.56 -7.93
N ALA A 51 4.82 -1.73 -9.25
CA ALA A 51 5.62 -2.70 -9.98
C ALA A 51 5.31 -4.20 -9.81
N GLY A 52 4.86 -4.77 -10.94
CA GLY A 52 5.55 -5.89 -11.58
C GLY A 52 5.55 -7.23 -10.84
N GLY A 53 4.70 -8.14 -11.30
CA GLY A 53 4.77 -9.54 -10.91
C GLY A 53 3.56 -10.30 -11.40
N ALA A 54 3.65 -10.79 -12.63
CA ALA A 54 2.72 -11.78 -13.16
C ALA A 54 2.93 -13.10 -12.41
N ASP A 55 2.24 -13.27 -11.29
CA ASP A 55 2.17 -14.55 -10.58
C ASP A 55 0.81 -14.60 -9.89
N GLY A 56 0.06 -15.69 -10.08
CA GLY A 56 -1.29 -15.91 -9.53
C GLY A 56 -1.37 -16.05 -8.01
N LYS A 57 -0.49 -15.37 -7.27
CA LYS A 57 -0.46 -15.34 -5.82
C LYS A 57 -1.48 -14.33 -5.32
N THR A 58 -2.29 -14.72 -4.32
CA THR A 58 -3.28 -13.81 -3.73
C THR A 58 -2.58 -12.65 -3.02
N ARG A 59 -3.26 -11.50 -2.91
CA ARG A 59 -2.74 -10.28 -2.26
C ARG A 59 -2.16 -10.57 -0.87
N GLU A 60 -2.80 -11.46 -0.14
CA GLU A 60 -2.41 -11.90 1.20
C GLU A 60 -1.06 -12.63 1.18
N GLN A 61 -0.82 -13.50 0.21
CA GLN A 61 0.46 -14.21 0.06
C GLN A 61 1.60 -13.24 -0.19
N LEU A 62 1.38 -12.23 -1.02
CA LEU A 62 2.35 -11.18 -1.29
C LEU A 62 2.68 -10.35 -0.05
N ILE A 63 1.66 -10.05 0.77
CA ILE A 63 1.86 -9.35 2.05
C ILE A 63 2.64 -10.25 3.01
N HIS A 64 2.29 -11.52 3.16
CA HIS A 64 2.98 -12.46 4.05
C HIS A 64 4.47 -12.61 3.71
N GLU A 65 4.81 -12.75 2.42
CA GLU A 65 6.20 -12.79 1.93
C GLU A 65 6.93 -11.48 2.26
N ARG A 66 6.29 -10.32 2.04
CA ARG A 66 6.89 -8.99 2.28
C ARG A 66 7.19 -8.71 3.74
N ILE A 67 6.30 -9.09 4.66
CA ILE A 67 6.47 -8.82 6.10
C ILE A 67 7.18 -9.98 6.83
N GLY A 68 7.60 -11.03 6.13
CA GLY A 68 8.22 -12.22 6.72
C GLY A 68 7.28 -13.00 7.63
N TYR A 69 5.97 -12.89 7.45
CA TYR A 69 4.98 -13.55 8.29
C TYR A 69 4.87 -15.03 7.93
N LYS A 70 5.21 -15.89 8.89
CA LYS A 70 5.12 -17.35 8.79
C LYS A 70 4.20 -17.84 9.91
N PRO A 71 2.87 -17.97 9.69
CA PRO A 71 1.99 -18.46 10.72
C PRO A 71 2.40 -19.88 11.08
N HIS A 72 2.89 -20.07 12.32
CA HIS A 72 3.10 -21.41 12.83
C HIS A 72 1.72 -22.00 13.13
N PRO A 73 1.33 -23.14 12.52
CA PRO A 73 0.09 -23.79 12.88
C PRO A 73 0.20 -24.21 14.34
N LYS A 74 -0.53 -23.51 15.23
CA LYS A 74 -0.60 -23.92 16.63
C LYS A 74 -1.24 -25.31 16.63
N PRO A 75 -0.59 -26.36 17.18
CA PRO A 75 -1.27 -27.62 17.37
C PRO A 75 -2.48 -27.36 18.27
N SER A 76 -3.66 -27.75 17.78
CA SER A 76 -4.91 -27.72 18.53
C SER A 76 -4.72 -28.60 19.76
N THR A 77 -4.24 -28.01 20.84
CA THR A 77 -4.17 -28.63 22.15
C THR A 77 -5.53 -28.45 22.77
N LEU A 78 -6.48 -29.27 22.32
CA LEU A 78 -7.63 -29.57 23.16
C LEU A 78 -7.08 -30.13 24.47
N PRO A 79 -7.49 -29.60 25.64
CA PRO A 79 -7.03 -30.12 26.90
C PRO A 79 -7.67 -31.50 27.06
N LEU A 80 -6.89 -32.58 26.87
CA LEU A 80 -7.17 -33.89 27.46
C LEU A 80 -6.97 -33.81 28.99
N LEU A 81 -7.65 -32.87 29.64
CA LEU A 81 -7.66 -32.65 31.09
C LEU A 81 -8.47 -33.73 31.82
N PHE A 82 -9.28 -34.52 31.12
CA PHE A 82 -9.88 -35.73 31.68
C PHE A 82 -8.91 -36.89 31.50
N GLY A 83 -7.85 -36.86 32.32
CA GLY A 83 -6.97 -37.99 32.55
C GLY A 83 -7.75 -39.20 33.06
N ASN A 84 -7.36 -40.37 32.53
CA ASN A 84 -7.86 -41.68 32.90
C ASN A 84 -7.85 -41.87 34.43
N LEU A 85 -9.02 -41.98 35.05
CA LEU A 85 -9.14 -42.48 36.41
C LEU A 85 -9.65 -43.92 36.34
N GLN A 86 -8.73 -44.84 36.63
CA GLN A 86 -9.00 -46.26 36.83
C GLN A 86 -8.89 -46.56 38.33
N PHE A 87 -9.98 -47.04 38.93
CA PHE A 87 -9.98 -47.87 40.14
C PHE A 87 -11.11 -48.89 40.01
#